data_AF-A0A699Z1K2-F1
#
_entry.id   AF-A0A699Z1K2-F1
#
_cell.length_a   1.000
_cell.length_b   1.000
_cell.length_c   1.000
_cell.angle_alpha   90.00
_cell.angle_beta   90.00
_cell.angle_gamma   90.00
#
_symmetry.space_group_name_H-M   'P 1'
#
loop_
_entity.id
_entity.type
_entity.pdbx_description
1 polymer ?
#
loop_
_entity_poly.entity_id
_entity_poly.type
_entity_poly.pdbx_seq_one_letter_code
_entity_poly.pdbx_strand_id
1 'polypeptide(L)'
;MGGGGTHYCVFFCEVLVSEACSGSTQLSPARIRAHLAEALVLYPHNPSLLQLLVVTEQRAHAHVRLRHYLHTACAAGPTPQLLATCLACEASSGIPDGRPLSAQPALRSRLHAIFERSAADKRLAVCPQLWLMYLSYEAECSNAEAVRRVFLRAVRACPGCKDVWMAGFAASAGMAANEVQQASLAAGGRTLAPGDAPAGAALSAREAAELLEVMAAKGLHVYTDVAEVVMMALEDE
;
A
#
# COMPACT_ATOMS: atom_id res chain seq x y z
N MET A 1 17.93 11.73 -7.62
CA MET A 1 16.88 11.10 -8.47
C MET A 1 16.35 9.89 -7.72
N GLY A 2 15.35 10.07 -6.87
CA GLY A 2 14.85 9.00 -6.01
C GLY A 2 13.70 9.52 -5.18
N GLY A 3 12.48 9.11 -5.54
CA GLY A 3 11.25 9.61 -4.92
C GLY A 3 10.01 9.39 -5.79
N GLY A 4 9.96 8.31 -6.57
CA GLY A 4 8.85 8.06 -7.51
C GLY A 4 7.77 7.11 -7.00
N GLY A 5 7.95 6.45 -5.85
CA GLY A 5 7.08 5.32 -5.46
C GLY A 5 5.73 5.71 -4.83
N THR A 6 5.69 6.79 -4.05
CA THR A 6 4.51 7.18 -3.25
C THR A 6 3.51 8.04 -4.02
N HIS A 7 3.88 8.53 -5.20
CA HIS A 7 3.02 9.42 -5.99
C HIS A 7 1.98 8.66 -6.83
N TYR A 8 2.18 7.39 -7.19
CA TYR A 8 1.28 6.71 -8.13
C TYR A 8 -0.15 6.52 -7.59
N CYS A 9 -0.32 6.29 -6.29
CA CYS A 9 -1.66 6.09 -5.70
C CYS A 9 -2.43 7.41 -5.49
N VAL A 10 -1.71 8.53 -5.34
CA VAL A 10 -2.29 9.87 -5.15
C VAL A 10 -2.55 10.55 -6.51
N PHE A 11 -1.63 10.42 -7.47
CA PHE A 11 -1.77 11.01 -8.80
C PHE A 11 -2.93 10.42 -9.59
N PHE A 12 -3.17 9.11 -9.49
CA PHE A 12 -4.29 8.49 -10.22
C PHE A 12 -5.66 8.99 -9.71
N CYS A 13 -5.75 9.34 -8.42
CA CYS A 13 -6.93 9.98 -7.84
C CYS A 13 -7.06 11.45 -8.28
N GLU A 14 -5.98 12.24 -8.28
CA GLU A 14 -6.03 13.65 -8.70
C GLU A 14 -6.39 13.83 -10.18
N VAL A 15 -5.83 13.00 -11.06
CA VAL A 15 -6.08 13.11 -12.52
C VAL A 15 -7.53 12.76 -12.87
N LEU A 16 -8.10 11.72 -12.26
CA LEU A 16 -9.52 11.35 -12.46
C LEU A 16 -10.49 12.34 -11.82
N VAL A 17 -10.13 12.94 -10.67
CA VAL A 17 -10.92 14.01 -10.04
C VAL A 17 -10.92 15.27 -10.92
N SER A 18 -9.80 15.60 -11.58
CA SER A 18 -9.68 16.73 -12.50
C SER A 18 -10.53 16.56 -13.77
N GLU A 19 -10.52 15.38 -14.40
CA GLU A 19 -11.37 15.09 -15.57
C GLU A 19 -12.87 15.05 -15.20
N ALA A 20 -13.23 14.46 -14.07
CA ALA A 20 -14.62 14.43 -13.61
C ALA A 20 -15.15 15.80 -13.16
N CYS A 21 -14.29 16.80 -12.95
CA CYS A 21 -14.65 18.20 -12.65
C CYS A 21 -14.92 19.02 -13.92
N SER A 22 -14.54 18.52 -15.10
CA SER A 22 -14.60 19.26 -16.36
C SER A 22 -15.92 19.07 -17.14
N GLY A 23 -16.79 18.15 -16.68
CA GLY A 23 -18.07 17.83 -17.31
C GLY A 23 -19.27 18.52 -16.66
N SER A 24 -19.82 19.52 -17.33
CA SER A 24 -21.11 20.14 -17.01
C SER A 24 -22.25 19.12 -17.01
N THR A 25 -22.71 18.66 -15.85
CA THR A 25 -23.92 17.83 -15.75
C THR A 25 -24.87 18.38 -14.70
N GLN A 26 -26.04 18.84 -15.16
CA GLN A 26 -27.12 19.47 -14.38
C GLN A 26 -27.88 18.50 -13.43
N LEU A 27 -27.27 17.36 -13.07
CA LEU A 27 -27.91 16.34 -12.24
C LEU A 27 -27.59 16.58 -10.76
N SER A 28 -28.63 16.58 -9.92
CA SER A 28 -28.42 16.74 -8.48
C SER A 28 -27.60 15.56 -7.93
N PRO A 29 -26.61 15.80 -7.05
CA PRO A 29 -25.76 14.74 -6.48
C PRO A 29 -26.54 13.60 -5.82
N ALA A 30 -27.74 13.88 -5.31
CA ALA A 30 -28.65 12.89 -4.74
C ALA A 30 -29.20 11.91 -5.79
N ARG A 31 -29.51 12.37 -7.01
CA ARG A 31 -30.01 11.50 -8.10
C ARG A 31 -28.88 10.62 -8.65
N ILE A 32 -27.69 11.18 -8.79
CA ILE A 32 -26.49 10.40 -9.17
C ILE A 32 -26.26 9.28 -8.15
N ARG A 33 -26.33 9.60 -6.86
CA ARG A 33 -26.18 8.60 -5.78
C ARG A 33 -27.26 7.51 -5.83
N ALA A 34 -28.51 7.87 -6.08
CA ALA A 34 -29.60 6.89 -6.16
C ALA A 34 -29.35 5.87 -7.29
N HIS A 35 -28.99 6.35 -8.48
CA HIS A 35 -28.65 5.48 -9.60
C HIS A 35 -27.37 4.67 -9.36
N LEU A 36 -26.36 5.24 -8.69
CA LEU A 36 -25.16 4.50 -8.29
C LEU A 36 -25.48 3.39 -7.28
N ALA A 37 -26.34 3.65 -6.30
CA ALA A 37 -26.75 2.66 -5.33
C ALA A 37 -27.50 1.50 -6.01
N GLU A 38 -28.43 1.80 -6.94
CA GLU A 38 -29.11 0.79 -7.75
C GLU A 38 -28.13 -0.03 -8.61
N ALA A 39 -27.21 0.65 -9.31
CA ALA A 39 -26.22 -0.01 -10.16
C ALA A 39 -25.23 -0.86 -9.35
N LEU A 40 -24.86 -0.44 -8.14
CA LEU A 40 -23.96 -1.19 -7.26
C LEU A 40 -24.65 -2.38 -6.58
N VAL A 41 -25.96 -2.38 -6.43
CA VAL A 41 -26.70 -3.60 -6.05
C VAL A 41 -26.59 -4.67 -7.14
N LEU A 42 -26.63 -4.26 -8.41
CA LEU A 42 -26.47 -5.17 -9.57
C LEU A 42 -25.01 -5.56 -9.80
N TYR A 43 -24.07 -4.63 -9.59
CA TYR A 43 -22.65 -4.78 -9.89
C TYR A 43 -21.77 -4.33 -8.71
N PRO A 44 -21.76 -5.06 -7.58
CA PRO A 44 -21.12 -4.64 -6.34
C PRO A 44 -19.59 -4.50 -6.42
N HIS A 45 -18.97 -5.14 -7.41
CA HIS A 45 -17.52 -5.19 -7.57
C HIS A 45 -17.01 -4.37 -8.77
N ASN A 46 -17.86 -3.59 -9.42
CA ASN A 46 -17.44 -2.78 -10.57
C ASN A 46 -16.57 -1.60 -10.08
N PRO A 47 -15.27 -1.55 -10.46
CA PRO A 47 -14.34 -0.54 -9.94
C PRO A 47 -14.71 0.87 -10.38
N SER A 48 -15.25 1.05 -11.59
CA SER A 48 -15.64 2.35 -12.12
C SER A 48 -16.82 2.94 -11.35
N LEU A 49 -17.82 2.11 -11.01
CA LEU A 49 -18.96 2.54 -10.18
C LEU A 49 -18.53 2.89 -8.76
N LEU A 50 -17.64 2.10 -8.17
CA LEU A 50 -17.10 2.37 -6.83
C LEU A 50 -16.26 3.66 -6.81
N GLN A 51 -15.42 3.89 -7.81
CA GLN A 51 -14.66 5.14 -7.94
C GLN A 51 -15.59 6.35 -8.08
N LEU A 52 -16.62 6.25 -8.91
CA LEU A 52 -17.60 7.33 -9.08
C LEU A 52 -18.38 7.59 -7.78
N LEU A 53 -18.71 6.56 -7.01
CA LEU A 53 -19.28 6.71 -5.67
C LEU A 53 -18.33 7.46 -4.72
N VAL A 54 -17.03 7.10 -4.71
CA VAL A 54 -16.03 7.77 -3.88
C VAL A 54 -15.94 9.26 -4.23
N VAL A 55 -15.81 9.61 -5.51
CA VAL A 55 -15.69 11.01 -5.97
C VAL A 55 -16.96 11.82 -5.63
N THR A 56 -18.14 11.23 -5.81
CA THR A 56 -19.42 11.91 -5.52
C THR A 56 -19.63 12.12 -4.02
N GLU A 57 -19.33 11.14 -3.18
CA GLU A 57 -19.46 11.25 -1.73
C GLU A 57 -18.40 12.18 -1.12
N GLN A 58 -17.18 12.24 -1.69
CA GLN A 58 -16.15 13.22 -1.34
C GLN A 58 -16.64 14.66 -1.58
N ARG A 59 -17.23 14.94 -2.74
CA ARG A 59 -17.82 16.26 -3.06
C ARG A 59 -18.97 16.64 -2.13
N ALA A 60 -19.68 15.64 -1.58
CA ALA A 60 -20.76 15.83 -0.62
C ALA A 60 -20.29 15.83 0.85
N HIS A 61 -18.98 15.75 1.11
CA HIS A 61 -18.38 15.61 2.45
C HIS A 61 -18.99 14.46 3.28
N ALA A 62 -19.45 13.41 2.61
CA ALA A 62 -20.25 12.33 3.20
C ALA A 62 -19.42 11.08 3.56
N HIS A 63 -18.18 11.27 4.03
CA HIS A 63 -17.23 10.19 4.31
C HIS A 63 -17.72 9.13 5.29
N VAL A 64 -18.53 9.50 6.28
CA VAL A 64 -19.09 8.54 7.27
C VAL A 64 -20.03 7.55 6.58
N ARG A 65 -20.84 8.03 5.63
CA ARG A 65 -21.77 7.21 4.85
C ARG A 65 -21.01 6.27 3.92
N LEU A 66 -20.03 6.81 3.20
CA LEU A 66 -19.16 6.04 2.33
C LEU A 66 -18.44 4.92 3.09
N ARG A 67 -17.89 5.21 4.28
CA ARG A 67 -17.28 4.18 5.14
C ARG A 67 -18.26 3.09 5.52
N HIS A 68 -19.49 3.44 5.91
CA HIS A 68 -20.49 2.44 6.30
C HIS A 68 -20.83 1.52 5.12
N TYR A 69 -21.05 2.10 3.93
CA TYR A 69 -21.29 1.36 2.71
C TYR A 69 -20.12 0.42 2.34
N LEU A 70 -18.89 0.94 2.39
CA LEU A 70 -17.71 0.14 2.08
C LEU A 70 -17.48 -0.97 3.13
N HIS A 71 -17.80 -0.71 4.39
CA HIS A 71 -17.74 -1.70 5.45
C HIS A 71 -18.74 -2.85 5.22
N THR A 72 -19.99 -2.54 4.89
CA THR A 72 -21.01 -3.56 4.59
C THR A 72 -20.65 -4.35 3.33
N ALA A 73 -20.16 -3.68 2.28
CA ALA A 73 -19.69 -4.35 1.07
C ALA A 73 -18.49 -5.28 1.35
N CYS A 74 -17.54 -4.86 2.20
CA CYS A 74 -16.40 -5.70 2.60
C CYS A 74 -16.86 -6.94 3.37
N ALA A 75 -17.88 -6.80 4.21
CA ALA A 75 -18.43 -7.92 4.97
C ALA A 75 -19.18 -8.92 4.08
N ALA A 76 -19.80 -8.45 2.99
CA ALA A 76 -20.51 -9.31 2.03
C ALA A 76 -19.56 -10.14 1.15
N GLY A 77 -18.40 -9.59 0.81
CA GLY A 77 -17.41 -10.28 -0.01
C GLY A 77 -16.24 -9.36 -0.33
N PRO A 78 -15.10 -9.49 0.35
CA PRO A 78 -14.02 -8.55 0.18
C PRO A 78 -13.25 -8.86 -1.11
N THR A 79 -13.03 -7.84 -1.93
CA THR A 79 -12.27 -7.93 -3.18
C THR A 79 -11.11 -6.94 -3.17
N PRO A 80 -10.03 -7.20 -3.93
CA PRO A 80 -8.90 -6.26 -4.01
C PRO A 80 -9.32 -4.86 -4.47
N GLN A 81 -10.29 -4.75 -5.38
CA GLN A 81 -10.82 -3.46 -5.83
C GLN A 81 -11.53 -2.72 -4.68
N LEU A 82 -12.34 -3.44 -3.90
CA LEU A 82 -13.05 -2.85 -2.77
C LEU A 82 -12.09 -2.40 -1.68
N LEU A 83 -11.03 -3.16 -1.41
CA LEU A 83 -9.96 -2.74 -0.51
C LEU A 83 -9.25 -1.48 -1.00
N ALA A 84 -8.90 -1.42 -2.29
CA ALA A 84 -8.29 -0.23 -2.88
C ALA A 84 -9.22 0.99 -2.73
N THR A 85 -10.53 0.82 -2.91
CA THR A 85 -11.49 1.92 -2.70
C THR A 85 -11.62 2.33 -1.23
N CYS A 86 -11.52 1.39 -0.29
CA CYS A 86 -11.47 1.69 1.15
C CYS A 86 -10.23 2.53 1.50
N LEU A 87 -9.07 2.12 1.00
CA LEU A 87 -7.81 2.82 1.22
C LEU A 87 -7.84 4.22 0.60
N ALA A 88 -8.33 4.36 -0.63
CA ALA A 88 -8.50 5.65 -1.29
C ALA A 88 -9.46 6.58 -0.51
N CYS A 89 -10.56 6.04 0.02
CA CYS A 89 -11.49 6.78 0.87
C CYS A 89 -10.81 7.29 2.15
N GLU A 90 -10.09 6.43 2.87
CA GLU A 90 -9.38 6.84 4.09
C GLU A 90 -8.28 7.86 3.79
N ALA A 91 -7.48 7.64 2.75
CA ALA A 91 -6.46 8.58 2.29
C ALA A 91 -7.07 9.95 2.01
N SER A 92 -8.16 10.02 1.23
CA SER A 92 -8.84 11.29 0.92
C SER A 92 -9.42 12.01 2.15
N SER A 93 -9.78 11.27 3.20
CA SER A 93 -10.28 11.85 4.45
C SER A 93 -9.19 12.39 5.38
N GLY A 94 -7.93 12.01 5.11
CA GLY A 94 -6.74 12.37 5.89
C GLY A 94 -5.98 13.61 5.40
N ILE A 95 -6.45 14.25 4.31
CA ILE A 95 -5.78 15.38 3.65
C ILE A 95 -6.45 16.73 3.96
N PRO A 96 -6.60 17.17 5.23
CA PRO A 96 -6.77 18.61 5.45
C PRO A 96 -5.43 19.38 5.39
N ASP A 97 -4.33 18.77 5.87
CA ASP A 97 -3.15 19.55 6.29
C ASP A 97 -1.81 19.10 5.69
N GLY A 98 -1.76 18.09 4.81
CA GLY A 98 -0.50 17.57 4.25
C GLY A 98 0.49 17.02 5.30
N ARG A 99 0.02 16.77 6.53
CA ARG A 99 0.86 16.26 7.63
C ARG A 99 1.26 14.80 7.38
N PRO A 100 2.49 14.41 7.74
CA PRO A 100 2.94 13.03 7.61
C PRO A 100 2.02 12.09 8.40
N LEU A 101 1.84 10.87 7.88
CA LEU A 101 0.98 9.85 8.47
C LEU A 101 1.33 9.53 9.94
N SER A 102 2.60 9.69 10.31
CA SER A 102 3.10 9.57 11.69
C SER A 102 2.43 10.55 12.67
N ALA A 103 2.04 11.74 12.20
CA ALA A 103 1.35 12.75 13.00
C ALA A 103 -0.18 12.55 13.08
N GLN A 104 -0.71 11.53 12.39
CA GLN A 104 -2.15 11.26 12.29
C GLN A 104 -2.53 9.89 12.89
N PRO A 105 -2.55 9.74 14.24
CA PRO A 105 -2.76 8.44 14.88
C PRO A 105 -4.12 7.82 14.55
N ALA A 106 -5.17 8.63 14.39
CA ALA A 106 -6.50 8.15 14.03
C ALA A 106 -6.58 7.59 12.60
N LEU A 107 -5.85 8.18 11.64
CA LEU A 107 -5.78 7.65 10.27
C LEU A 107 -4.94 6.37 10.24
N ARG A 108 -3.81 6.37 10.96
CA ARG A 108 -2.95 5.19 11.12
C ARG A 108 -3.72 3.99 11.65
N SER A 109 -4.45 4.14 12.75
CA SER A 109 -5.24 3.04 13.33
C SER A 109 -6.30 2.51 12.36
N ARG A 110 -6.92 3.39 11.56
CA ARG A 110 -7.93 3.00 10.56
C ARG A 110 -7.31 2.23 9.40
N LEU A 111 -6.22 2.75 8.81
CA LEU A 111 -5.51 2.08 7.72
C LEU A 111 -4.94 0.74 8.16
N HIS A 112 -4.32 0.68 9.35
CA HIS A 112 -3.81 -0.56 9.91
C HIS A 112 -4.93 -1.60 10.13
N ALA A 113 -6.10 -1.19 10.63
CA ALA A 113 -7.24 -2.09 10.78
C ALA A 113 -7.75 -2.64 9.43
N ILE A 114 -7.75 -1.82 8.36
CA ILE A 114 -8.10 -2.27 7.01
C ILE A 114 -7.08 -3.29 6.52
N PHE A 115 -5.78 -3.01 6.64
CA PHE A 115 -4.72 -3.93 6.22
C PHE A 115 -4.76 -5.25 6.98
N GLU A 116 -4.87 -5.23 8.31
CA GLU A 116 -4.92 -6.46 9.12
C GLU A 116 -6.15 -7.30 8.81
N ARG A 117 -7.32 -6.69 8.65
CA ARG A 117 -8.53 -7.41 8.22
C ARG A 117 -8.35 -8.05 6.85
N SER A 118 -7.71 -7.33 5.93
CA SER A 118 -7.46 -7.81 4.56
C SER A 118 -6.44 -8.94 4.53
N ALA A 119 -5.39 -8.84 5.32
CA ALA A 119 -4.34 -9.85 5.45
C ALA A 119 -4.82 -11.11 6.20
N ALA A 120 -5.85 -10.99 7.04
CA ALA A 120 -6.49 -12.12 7.71
C ALA A 120 -7.38 -12.94 6.76
N ASP A 121 -7.93 -12.32 5.71
CA ASP A 121 -8.72 -13.04 4.71
C ASP A 121 -7.81 -13.79 3.74
N LYS A 122 -7.92 -15.12 3.73
CA LYS A 122 -7.13 -16.01 2.86
C LYS A 122 -7.28 -15.68 1.37
N ARG A 123 -8.44 -15.19 0.94
CA ARG A 123 -8.70 -14.87 -0.49
C ARG A 123 -7.90 -13.65 -0.93
N LEU A 124 -7.75 -12.67 -0.04
CA LEU A 124 -7.05 -11.42 -0.29
C LEU A 124 -5.57 -11.51 0.02
N ALA A 125 -5.19 -12.35 0.99
CA ALA A 125 -3.81 -12.61 1.35
C ALA A 125 -2.98 -13.19 0.18
N VAL A 126 -3.60 -13.78 -0.84
CA VAL A 126 -2.90 -14.25 -2.05
C VAL A 126 -2.56 -13.10 -3.01
N CYS A 127 -3.18 -11.92 -2.85
CA CYS A 127 -2.93 -10.78 -3.71
C CYS A 127 -1.59 -10.10 -3.34
N PRO A 128 -0.59 -10.08 -4.23
CA PRO A 128 0.70 -9.44 -3.93
C PRO A 128 0.58 -7.92 -3.72
N GLN A 129 -0.30 -7.26 -4.47
CA GLN A 129 -0.52 -5.81 -4.40
C GLN A 129 -0.93 -5.36 -2.99
N LEU A 130 -1.72 -6.17 -2.28
CA LEU A 130 -2.09 -5.89 -0.88
C LEU A 130 -0.85 -5.78 0.01
N TRP A 131 0.08 -6.73 -0.10
CA TRP A 131 1.30 -6.76 0.70
C TRP A 131 2.25 -5.64 0.32
N LEU A 132 2.36 -5.30 -0.96
CA LEU A 132 3.17 -4.17 -1.42
C LEU A 132 2.68 -2.85 -0.81
N MET A 133 1.37 -2.60 -0.85
CA MET A 133 0.76 -1.42 -0.21
C MET A 133 0.92 -1.44 1.31
N TYR A 134 0.86 -2.62 1.93
CA TYR A 134 1.00 -2.73 3.38
C TYR A 134 2.45 -2.49 3.83
N LEU A 135 3.44 -3.01 3.09
CA LEU A 135 4.86 -2.77 3.33
C LEU A 135 5.22 -1.30 3.16
N SER A 136 4.72 -0.64 2.11
CA SER A 136 4.94 0.80 1.93
C SER A 136 4.34 1.62 3.07
N TYR A 137 3.14 1.25 3.53
CA TYR A 137 2.48 1.88 4.66
C TYR A 137 3.26 1.75 5.98
N GLU A 138 3.75 0.55 6.33
CA GLU A 138 4.53 0.36 7.57
C GLU A 138 5.93 1.02 7.47
N ALA A 139 6.50 1.10 6.27
CA ALA A 139 7.74 1.84 6.02
C ALA A 139 7.54 3.35 6.24
N GLU A 140 6.45 3.94 5.74
CA GLU A 140 6.08 5.33 6.01
C GLU A 140 5.85 5.59 7.51
N CYS A 141 5.31 4.60 8.23
CA CYS A 141 5.09 4.69 9.68
C CYS A 141 6.39 4.57 10.52
N SER A 142 7.55 4.36 9.90
CA SER A 142 8.86 4.23 10.58
C SER A 142 8.88 3.11 11.65
N ASN A 143 8.12 2.02 11.45
CA ASN A 143 8.09 0.89 12.37
C ASN A 143 8.75 -0.36 11.75
N ALA A 144 10.05 -0.52 11.99
CA ALA A 144 10.80 -1.57 11.32
C ALA A 144 10.48 -2.99 11.79
N GLU A 145 10.10 -3.17 13.05
CA GLU A 145 9.59 -4.47 13.52
C GLU A 145 8.28 -4.85 12.81
N ALA A 146 7.39 -3.88 12.59
CA ALA A 146 6.16 -4.11 11.86
C ALA A 146 6.43 -4.45 10.41
N VAL A 147 7.33 -3.73 9.73
CA VAL A 147 7.78 -4.04 8.37
C VAL A 147 8.30 -5.47 8.29
N ARG A 148 9.18 -5.88 9.22
CA ARG A 148 9.71 -7.25 9.30
C ARG A 148 8.60 -8.29 9.46
N ARG A 149 7.66 -8.07 10.39
CA ARG A 149 6.51 -8.99 10.60
C ARG A 149 5.63 -9.10 9.35
N VAL A 150 5.32 -7.97 8.72
CA VAL A 150 4.50 -7.92 7.51
C VAL A 150 5.23 -8.60 6.34
N PHE A 151 6.53 -8.37 6.20
CA PHE A 151 7.33 -9.00 5.14
C PHE A 151 7.34 -10.52 5.26
N LEU A 152 7.61 -11.06 6.46
CA LEU A 152 7.60 -12.50 6.67
C LEU A 152 6.21 -13.12 6.45
N ARG A 153 5.13 -12.40 6.77
CA ARG A 153 3.77 -12.82 6.44
C ARG A 153 3.52 -12.81 4.93
N ALA A 154 3.94 -11.75 4.25
CA ALA A 154 3.78 -11.59 2.81
C ALA A 154 4.47 -12.70 2.02
N VAL A 155 5.71 -13.04 2.39
CA VAL A 155 6.49 -14.12 1.76
C VAL A 155 5.87 -15.50 1.96
N ARG A 156 5.18 -15.71 3.10
CA ARG A 156 4.45 -16.96 3.37
C ARG A 156 3.16 -17.03 2.55
N ALA A 157 2.47 -15.91 2.36
CA ALA A 157 1.22 -15.84 1.63
C ALA A 157 1.42 -15.86 0.10
N CYS A 158 2.43 -15.13 -0.39
CA CYS A 158 2.75 -14.96 -1.82
C CYS A 158 4.21 -15.33 -2.10
N PRO A 159 4.58 -16.62 -2.03
CA PRO A 159 5.98 -17.04 -2.11
C PRO A 159 6.64 -16.79 -3.48
N GLY A 160 5.86 -16.77 -4.57
CA GLY A 160 6.35 -16.66 -5.94
C GLY A 160 6.40 -15.25 -6.53
N CYS A 161 6.03 -14.21 -5.77
CA CYS A 161 6.01 -12.84 -6.31
C CYS A 161 7.33 -12.12 -6.02
N LYS A 162 8.19 -11.98 -7.04
CA LYS A 162 9.49 -11.28 -6.93
C LYS A 162 9.34 -9.86 -6.36
N ASP A 163 8.31 -9.13 -6.76
CA ASP A 163 8.09 -7.74 -6.32
C ASP A 163 7.91 -7.64 -4.81
N VAL A 164 7.21 -8.60 -4.19
CA VAL A 164 7.01 -8.64 -2.73
C VAL A 164 8.33 -8.87 -2.00
N TRP A 165 9.19 -9.73 -2.54
CA TRP A 165 10.55 -9.95 -2.01
C TRP A 165 11.39 -8.69 -2.10
N MET A 166 11.46 -8.09 -3.29
CA MET A 166 12.25 -6.88 -3.54
C MET A 166 11.76 -5.70 -2.70
N ALA A 167 10.45 -5.50 -2.61
CA ALA A 167 9.85 -4.46 -1.79
C ALA A 167 10.13 -4.66 -0.30
N GLY A 168 10.08 -5.90 0.21
CA GLY A 168 10.40 -6.20 1.60
C GLY A 168 11.87 -5.92 1.95
N PHE A 169 12.80 -6.33 1.08
CA PHE A 169 14.22 -6.00 1.25
C PHE A 169 14.45 -4.48 1.18
N ALA A 170 13.88 -3.80 0.18
CA ALA A 170 14.01 -2.35 0.04
C ALA A 170 13.43 -1.59 1.24
N ALA A 171 12.26 -1.99 1.73
CA ALA A 171 11.64 -1.39 2.91
C ALA A 171 12.50 -1.59 4.16
N SER A 172 13.04 -2.79 4.37
CA SER A 172 13.93 -3.06 5.52
C SER A 172 15.25 -2.26 5.46
N ALA A 173 15.84 -2.11 4.27
CA ALA A 173 17.09 -1.38 4.08
C ALA A 173 16.90 0.15 4.19
N GLY A 174 15.79 0.68 3.66
CA GLY A 174 15.45 2.09 3.80
C GLY A 174 15.23 2.52 5.25
N MET A 175 14.72 1.62 6.09
CA MET A 175 14.51 1.88 7.52
C MET A 175 15.82 1.90 8.29
N ALA A 176 16.75 0.98 7.99
CA ALA A 176 18.10 1.03 8.56
C ALA A 176 18.81 2.35 8.25
N ALA A 177 18.66 2.88 7.03
CA ALA A 177 19.20 4.20 6.67
C ALA A 177 18.53 5.35 7.43
N ASN A 178 17.22 5.28 7.64
CA ASN A 178 16.44 6.33 8.31
C ASN A 178 16.68 6.32 9.84
N GLU A 179 16.86 5.14 10.44
CA GLU A 179 17.22 4.97 11.85
C GLU A 179 18.63 5.48 12.15
N VAL A 180 19.60 5.19 11.28
CA VAL A 180 20.96 5.76 11.38
C VAL A 180 20.92 7.29 11.27
N GLN A 181 20.06 7.84 10.40
CA GLN A 181 19.88 9.29 10.26
C GLN A 181 19.22 9.92 11.50
N GLN A 182 18.17 9.30 12.05
CA GLN A 182 17.49 9.76 13.27
C GLN A 182 18.39 9.66 14.51
N ALA A 183 19.18 8.58 14.62
CA ALA A 183 20.13 8.40 15.70
C ALA A 183 21.28 9.41 15.61
N SER A 184 21.77 9.73 14.41
CA SER A 184 22.78 10.78 14.18
C SER A 184 22.26 12.18 14.55
N LEU A 185 20.99 12.48 14.23
CA LEU A 185 20.31 13.72 14.60
C LEU A 185 20.07 13.82 16.12
N ALA A 186 19.70 12.73 16.78
CA ALA A 186 19.49 12.68 18.23
C ALA A 186 20.80 12.71 19.04
N ALA A 187 21.90 12.18 18.48
CA ALA A 187 23.20 12.09 19.14
C ALA A 187 24.06 13.36 19.03
N GLY A 188 23.58 14.41 18.34
CA GLY A 188 24.27 15.70 18.24
C GLY A 188 25.67 15.60 17.61
N GLY A 189 25.86 14.73 16.61
CA GLY A 189 27.13 14.57 15.90
C GLY A 189 28.13 13.61 16.54
N ARG A 190 27.70 12.71 17.44
CA ARG A 190 28.54 11.56 17.85
C ARG A 190 28.40 10.40 16.85
N THR A 191 29.54 9.95 16.32
CA THR A 191 29.65 8.73 15.52
C THR A 191 29.25 7.53 16.37
N LEU A 192 28.09 6.95 16.08
CA LEU A 192 27.61 5.74 16.75
C LEU A 192 28.47 4.54 16.34
N ALA A 193 28.92 3.76 17.33
CA ALA A 193 29.69 2.55 17.09
C ALA A 193 28.78 1.44 16.51
N PRO A 194 29.33 0.44 15.78
CA PRO A 194 28.54 -0.58 15.08
C PRO A 194 27.69 -1.51 15.98
N GLY A 195 27.72 -1.34 17.30
CA GLY A 195 27.02 -2.15 18.30
C GLY A 195 25.82 -1.48 18.98
N ASP A 196 25.56 -0.20 18.72
CA ASP A 196 24.49 0.56 19.39
C ASP A 196 23.15 0.52 18.64
N ALA A 197 23.04 -0.28 17.57
CA ALA A 197 21.79 -0.45 16.84
C ALA A 197 20.73 -1.04 17.78
N PRO A 198 19.53 -0.42 17.90
CA PRO A 198 18.46 -0.97 18.71
C PRO A 198 18.17 -2.40 18.23
N ALA A 199 18.28 -3.36 19.14
CA ALA A 199 18.26 -4.80 18.89
C ALA A 199 16.95 -5.36 18.29
N GLY A 200 16.06 -4.51 17.77
CA GLY A 200 14.78 -4.90 17.18
C GLY A 200 14.50 -4.38 15.76
N ALA A 201 15.37 -3.55 15.17
CA ALA A 201 14.87 -2.56 14.22
C ALA A 201 15.23 -2.75 12.73
N ALA A 202 15.78 -3.88 12.29
CA ALA A 202 15.87 -4.18 10.86
C ALA A 202 16.02 -5.69 10.65
N LEU A 203 15.77 -6.18 9.43
CA LEU A 203 16.21 -7.52 9.06
C LEU A 203 17.72 -7.61 9.29
N SER A 204 18.15 -8.54 10.14
CA SER A 204 19.59 -8.72 10.36
C SER A 204 20.25 -9.21 9.08
N ALA A 205 21.54 -8.92 8.90
CA ALA A 205 22.28 -9.38 7.72
C ALA A 205 22.20 -10.90 7.53
N ARG A 206 22.16 -11.64 8.65
CA ARG A 206 21.97 -13.10 8.66
C ARG A 206 20.58 -13.51 8.18
N GLU A 207 19.54 -12.88 8.70
CA GLU A 207 18.16 -13.15 8.28
C GLU A 207 17.92 -12.80 6.81
N ALA A 208 18.52 -11.71 6.33
CA ALA A 208 18.47 -11.34 4.92
C ALA A 208 19.15 -12.40 4.04
N ALA A 209 20.30 -12.93 4.45
CA ALA A 209 20.99 -14.01 3.73
C ALA A 209 20.14 -15.30 3.69
N GLU A 210 19.58 -15.72 4.84
CA GLU A 210 18.69 -16.89 4.91
C GLU A 210 17.45 -16.70 4.02
N LEU A 211 16.86 -15.50 3.98
CA LEU A 211 15.72 -15.19 3.11
C LEU A 211 16.09 -15.17 1.62
N LEU A 212 17.29 -14.72 1.25
CA LEU A 212 17.79 -14.78 -0.11
C LEU A 212 18.01 -16.23 -0.58
N GLU A 213 18.48 -17.12 0.31
CA GLU A 213 18.55 -18.56 0.02
C GLU A 213 17.16 -19.16 -0.20
N VAL A 214 16.17 -18.81 0.63
CA VAL A 214 14.78 -19.25 0.46
C VAL A 214 14.17 -18.71 -0.84
N MET A 215 14.48 -17.46 -1.20
CA MET A 215 14.05 -16.85 -2.45
C MET A 215 14.65 -17.61 -3.65
N ALA A 216 15.95 -17.91 -3.62
CA ALA A 216 16.62 -18.68 -4.65
C ALA A 216 16.09 -20.12 -4.76
N ALA A 217 15.83 -20.78 -3.62
CA ALA A 217 15.23 -22.12 -3.58
C ALA A 217 13.82 -22.17 -4.19
N LYS A 218 13.11 -21.04 -4.22
CA LYS A 218 11.81 -20.88 -4.88
C LYS A 218 11.92 -20.51 -6.37
N GLY A 219 13.13 -20.53 -6.94
CA GLY A 219 13.39 -20.17 -8.34
C GLY A 219 13.34 -18.67 -8.62
N LEU A 220 13.35 -17.83 -7.57
CA LEU A 220 13.38 -16.38 -7.73
C LEU A 220 14.82 -15.90 -7.61
N HIS A 221 15.40 -15.48 -8.74
CA HIS A 221 16.76 -14.98 -8.77
C HIS A 221 16.76 -13.47 -9.03
N VAL A 222 17.51 -12.71 -8.24
CA VAL A 222 17.59 -11.25 -8.35
C VAL A 222 18.30 -10.84 -9.66
N TYR A 223 19.25 -11.65 -10.12
CA TYR A 223 20.16 -11.33 -11.23
C TYR A 223 19.78 -11.90 -12.61
N THR A 224 18.91 -12.91 -12.71
CA THR A 224 18.69 -13.61 -13.99
C THR A 224 17.65 -12.96 -14.90
N ASP A 225 16.67 -12.20 -14.40
CA ASP A 225 15.61 -11.67 -15.28
C ASP A 225 16.09 -10.53 -16.21
N VAL A 226 17.18 -9.82 -15.88
CA VAL A 226 17.74 -8.82 -16.80
C VAL A 226 18.64 -9.49 -17.84
N ALA A 227 19.40 -10.51 -17.44
CA ALA A 227 20.25 -11.25 -18.37
C ALA A 227 19.44 -12.16 -19.31
N GLU A 228 18.38 -12.81 -18.83
CA GLU A 228 17.48 -13.61 -19.69
C GLU A 228 16.67 -12.74 -20.63
N VAL A 229 16.15 -11.58 -20.20
CA VAL A 229 15.43 -10.67 -21.12
C VAL A 229 16.38 -10.10 -22.18
N VAL A 230 17.62 -9.78 -21.82
CA VAL A 230 18.64 -9.33 -22.79
C VAL A 230 19.11 -10.47 -23.70
N MET A 231 19.21 -11.70 -23.20
CA MET A 231 19.63 -12.87 -23.98
C MET A 231 18.50 -13.35 -24.92
N MET A 232 17.24 -13.34 -24.48
CA MET A 232 16.07 -13.60 -25.34
C MET A 232 15.91 -12.50 -26.40
N ALA A 233 16.17 -11.23 -26.08
CA ALA A 233 16.12 -10.13 -27.06
C ALA A 233 17.25 -10.19 -28.12
N LEU A 234 18.31 -10.98 -27.88
CA LEU A 234 19.41 -11.21 -28.83
C LEU A 234 19.26 -12.50 -29.64
N GLU A 235 18.31 -13.37 -29.28
CA GLU A 235 17.99 -14.61 -30.01
C GLU A 235 16.92 -14.41 -31.10
N ASP A 236 16.29 -13.22 -31.16
CA ASP A 236 15.27 -12.83 -32.15
C ASP A 236 15.84 -11.98 -33.33
N GLU A 237 17.17 -11.82 -33.46
CA GLU A 237 17.84 -11.27 -34.66
C GLU A 237 18.35 -12.38 -35.61
#